data_AF-A0A0T1X797-F1
#
_entry.id   AF-A0A0T1X797-F1
#
_cell.length_a   1.000
_cell.length_b   1.000
_cell.length_c   1.000
_cell.angle_alpha   90.00
_cell.angle_beta   90.00
_cell.angle_gamma   90.00
#
_symmetry.space_group_name_H-M   'P 1'
#
loop_
_entity.id
_entity.type
_entity.pdbx_description
1 polymer ?
#
loop_
_entity_poly.entity_id
_entity_poly.type
_entity_poly.pdbx_seq_one_letter_code
_entity_poly.pdbx_strand_id
1 'polypeptide(L)'
;MATRFQDTFISREHRFSLGIDHRTDRYYLSTPVSGVNRAMEWEAYFTITEGQFQVFHANPACADAFTEDCRMGRNEHLLVHPS
;
A
#
# COMPACT_ATOMS: atom_id res chain seq x y z
N MET A 1 22.43 2.08 -5.89
CA MET A 1 21.61 2.15 -4.66
C MET A 1 20.33 1.39 -4.96
N ALA A 2 20.07 0.27 -4.28
CA ALA A 2 18.79 -0.41 -4.42
C ALA A 2 17.75 0.37 -3.60
N THR A 3 16.64 0.75 -4.22
CA THR A 3 15.51 1.38 -3.53
C THR A 3 14.88 0.32 -2.63
N ARG A 4 14.65 0.64 -1.34
CA ARG A 4 14.04 -0.29 -0.39
C ARG A 4 12.70 -0.82 -0.88
N PHE A 5 11.86 0.06 -1.41
CA PHE A 5 10.56 -0.28 -1.98
C PHE A 5 10.71 -0.37 -3.50
N GLN A 6 10.29 -1.50 -4.06
CA GLN A 6 10.21 -1.70 -5.49
C GLN A 6 8.76 -1.95 -5.88
N ASP A 7 8.17 -0.98 -6.58
CA ASP A 7 6.85 -1.15 -7.18
C ASP A 7 6.91 -2.15 -8.33
N THR A 8 6.01 -3.12 -8.29
CA THR A 8 5.86 -4.17 -9.30
C THR A 8 4.59 -3.97 -10.11
N PHE A 9 3.59 -3.31 -9.53
CA PHE A 9 2.30 -3.04 -10.14
C PHE A 9 1.75 -1.70 -9.66
N ILE A 10 1.14 -0.93 -10.57
CA ILE A 10 0.55 0.38 -10.26
C ILE A 10 -0.86 0.42 -10.84
N SER A 11 -1.85 0.58 -9.98
CA SER A 11 -3.25 0.81 -10.35
C SER A 11 -3.59 2.28 -10.20
N ARG A 12 -3.65 2.99 -11.32
CA ARG A 12 -4.04 4.42 -11.32
C ARG A 12 -5.54 4.60 -11.08
N GLU A 13 -6.35 3.68 -11.56
CA GLU A 13 -7.81 3.69 -11.40
C GLU A 13 -8.20 3.58 -9.92
N HIS A 14 -7.61 2.62 -9.21
CA HIS A 14 -7.88 2.38 -7.78
C HIS A 14 -6.94 3.15 -6.84
N ARG A 15 -6.01 3.93 -7.39
CA ARG A 15 -5.00 4.74 -6.68
C ARG A 15 -4.21 3.93 -5.64
N PHE A 16 -3.55 2.86 -6.08
CA PHE A 16 -2.58 2.13 -5.25
C PHE A 16 -1.43 1.55 -6.08
N SER A 17 -0.34 1.19 -5.42
CA SER A 17 0.75 0.38 -5.98
C SER A 17 0.99 -0.87 -5.14
N LEU A 18 1.51 -1.92 -5.74
CA LEU A 18 1.97 -3.12 -5.06
C LEU A 18 3.46 -3.31 -5.31
N GLY A 19 4.17 -3.81 -4.31
CA GLY A 19 5.60 -4.03 -4.45
C GLY A 19 6.20 -4.89 -3.37
N ILE A 20 7.53 -4.94 -3.38
CA ILE A 20 8.34 -5.69 -2.44
C ILE A 20 9.23 -4.71 -1.68
N ASP A 21 9.21 -4.81 -0.35
CA ASP A 21 10.17 -4.16 0.54
C ASP A 21 11.40 -5.07 0.67
N HIS A 22 12.48 -4.73 -0.04
CA HIS A 22 13.74 -5.48 -0.07
C HIS A 22 14.47 -5.55 1.28
N ARG A 23 14.11 -4.71 2.26
CA ARG A 23 14.70 -4.76 3.61
C ARG A 23 14.04 -5.83 4.47
N THR A 24 12.74 -6.04 4.27
CA THR A 24 11.94 -6.98 5.08
C THR A 24 11.53 -8.24 4.33
N ASP A 25 11.79 -8.29 3.03
CA ASP A 25 11.35 -9.36 2.12
C ASP A 25 9.83 -9.57 2.18
N ARG A 26 9.09 -8.46 2.31
CA ARG A 26 7.62 -8.46 2.45
C ARG A 26 6.95 -7.74 1.29
N TYR A 27 5.76 -8.21 0.95
CA TYR A 27 4.87 -7.51 0.04
C TYR A 27 4.24 -6.30 0.70
N TYR A 28 4.06 -5.23 -0.07
CA TYR A 28 3.36 -4.04 0.37
C TYR A 28 2.30 -3.59 -0.62
N LEU A 29 1.32 -2.86 -0.10
CA LEU A 29 0.44 -1.98 -0.87
C LEU A 29 0.74 -0.54 -0.46
N SER A 30 0.94 0.36 -1.43
CA SER A 30 0.99 1.80 -1.17
C SER A 30 -0.26 2.50 -1.70
N THR A 31 -0.77 3.47 -0.95
CA THR A 31 -1.91 4.32 -1.36
C THR A 31 -1.70 5.72 -0.80
N PRO A 32 -2.14 6.78 -1.52
CA PRO A 32 -2.29 8.08 -0.90
C PRO A 32 -3.30 7.98 0.25
N VAL A 33 -2.92 8.52 1.40
CA VAL A 33 -3.80 8.71 2.56
C VAL A 33 -3.79 10.18 2.93
N SER A 34 -4.95 10.72 3.29
CA SER A 34 -5.06 12.09 3.76
C SER A 34 -4.86 12.14 5.27
N GLY A 35 -4.10 13.11 5.77
CA GLY A 35 -4.00 13.35 7.22
C GLY A 35 -5.34 13.76 7.86
N VAL A 36 -5.38 13.83 9.20
CA VAL A 36 -6.57 14.20 10.02
C VAL A 36 -7.27 15.48 9.53
N ASN A 37 -6.52 16.44 9.00
CA ASN A 37 -7.07 17.71 8.49
C ASN A 37 -7.39 17.70 6.98
N ARG A 38 -7.28 16.53 6.30
CA ARG A 38 -7.40 16.34 4.84
C ARG A 38 -6.60 17.31 3.95
N ALA A 39 -5.72 18.10 4.56
CA ALA A 39 -4.99 19.18 3.90
C ALA A 39 -3.78 18.68 3.10
N MET A 40 -3.31 17.47 3.37
CA MET A 40 -2.16 16.87 2.68
C MET A 40 -2.35 15.36 2.52
N GLU A 41 -2.26 14.91 1.28
CA GLU A 41 -2.13 13.49 0.93
C GLU A 41 -0.64 13.12 1.01
N TRP A 42 -0.33 11.98 1.62
CA TRP A 42 1.01 11.40 1.60
C TRP A 42 0.91 9.92 1.20
N GLU A 43 1.98 9.40 0.62
CA GLU A 43 2.04 7.99 0.23
C GLU A 43 2.35 7.13 1.46
N ALA A 44 1.39 6.28 1.83
CA ALA A 44 1.52 5.34 2.92
C ALA A 44 1.73 3.93 2.38
N TYR A 45 2.60 3.16 3.04
CA TYR A 45 2.95 1.79 2.68
C TYR A 45 2.41 0.84 3.75
N PHE A 46 1.71 -0.21 3.36
CA PHE A 46 1.12 -1.19 4.27
C PHE A 46 1.62 -2.58 3.93
N THR A 47 2.05 -3.35 4.94
CA THR A 47 2.40 -4.75 4.73
C THR A 47 1.16 -5.54 4.35
N ILE A 48 1.27 -6.37 3.30
CA ILE A 48 0.23 -7.30 2.89
C ILE A 48 0.80 -8.72 2.82
N THR A 49 -0.09 -9.71 2.86
CA THR A 49 0.28 -11.10 2.62
C THR A 49 0.50 -11.36 1.13
N GLU A 50 1.24 -12.43 0.80
CA GLU A 50 1.38 -12.89 -0.59
C GLU A 50 0.01 -13.17 -1.25
N GLY A 51 -0.92 -13.78 -0.51
CA GLY A 51 -2.28 -14.03 -1.00
C GLY A 51 -3.03 -12.76 -1.38
N GLN A 52 -2.93 -11.71 -0.54
CA GLN A 52 -3.48 -10.39 -0.86
C GLN A 52 -2.79 -9.77 -2.08
N PHE A 53 -1.46 -9.87 -2.18
CA PHE A 53 -0.71 -9.37 -3.32
C PHE A 53 -1.20 -10.02 -4.62
N GLN A 54 -1.33 -11.36 -4.67
CA GLN A 54 -1.81 -12.08 -5.84
C GLN A 54 -3.25 -11.68 -6.22
N VAL A 55 -4.14 -11.57 -5.23
CA VAL A 55 -5.54 -11.17 -5.46
C VAL A 55 -5.62 -9.74 -5.99
N PHE A 56 -4.93 -8.79 -5.38
CA PHE A 56 -4.95 -7.37 -5.80
C PHE A 56 -4.28 -7.16 -7.16
N HIS A 57 -3.25 -7.95 -7.47
CA HIS A 57 -2.59 -7.93 -8.77
C HIS A 57 -3.51 -8.50 -9.87
N ALA A 58 -4.21 -9.61 -9.60
CA ALA A 58 -5.12 -10.23 -10.57
C ALA A 58 -6.43 -9.45 -10.74
N ASN A 59 -6.96 -8.86 -9.66
CA ASN A 59 -8.18 -8.07 -9.65
C ASN A 59 -8.01 -6.84 -8.74
N PRO A 60 -7.58 -5.69 -9.30
CA PRO A 60 -7.32 -4.47 -8.53
C PRO A 60 -8.51 -3.95 -7.73
N ALA A 61 -9.75 -4.18 -8.19
CA ALA A 61 -10.96 -3.79 -7.46
C ALA A 61 -11.10 -4.50 -6.10
N CYS A 62 -10.47 -5.66 -5.91
CA CYS A 62 -10.44 -6.33 -4.61
C CYS A 62 -9.65 -5.55 -3.56
N ALA A 63 -8.80 -4.60 -3.95
CA ALA A 63 -8.04 -3.76 -3.03
C ALA A 63 -8.83 -2.57 -2.49
N ASP A 64 -9.99 -2.22 -3.08
CA ASP A 64 -10.73 -0.99 -2.72
C ASP A 64 -11.08 -0.95 -1.23
N ALA A 65 -11.65 -2.03 -0.68
CA ALA A 65 -11.98 -2.11 0.73
C ALA A 65 -10.74 -1.95 1.63
N PHE A 66 -9.63 -2.60 1.26
CA PHE A 66 -8.38 -2.50 2.00
C PHE A 66 -7.80 -1.09 1.96
N THR A 67 -7.80 -0.43 0.79
CA THR A 67 -7.31 0.95 0.65
C THR A 67 -8.16 1.95 1.42
N GLU A 68 -9.48 1.74 1.48
CA GLU A 68 -10.39 2.55 2.29
C GLU A 68 -10.10 2.38 3.79
N ASP A 69 -9.95 1.14 4.27
CA ASP A 69 -9.56 0.87 5.66
C ASP A 69 -8.21 1.51 6.03
N CYS A 70 -7.25 1.49 5.10
CA CYS A 70 -5.97 2.20 5.24
C CYS A 70 -6.15 3.72 5.35
N ARG A 71 -6.96 4.33 4.47
CA ARG A 71 -7.25 5.77 4.47
C ARG A 71 -8.00 6.22 5.73
N MET A 72 -8.82 5.35 6.30
CA MET A 72 -9.52 5.58 7.56
C MET A 72 -8.68 5.28 8.81
N GLY A 73 -7.43 4.83 8.64
CA GLY A 73 -6.52 4.51 9.75
C GLY A 73 -6.81 3.19 10.46
N ARG A 74 -7.74 2.35 9.96
CA ARG A 74 -8.11 1.08 10.60
C ARG A 74 -7.01 0.01 10.50
N ASN A 75 -6.11 0.17 9.53
CA ASN A 75 -4.96 -0.70 9.30
C ASN A 75 -3.63 -0.09 9.77
N GLU A 76 -3.65 0.81 10.77
CA GLU A 76 -2.42 1.44 11.29
C GLU A 76 -1.34 0.44 11.71
N HIS A 77 -1.73 -0.72 12.23
CA HIS A 77 -0.82 -1.78 12.66
C HIS A 77 -0.03 -2.43 11.50
N LEU A 78 -0.47 -2.25 10.26
CA LEU A 78 0.21 -2.73 9.05
C LEU A 78 1.11 -1.65 8.42
N LEU A 79 1.06 -0.42 8.94
CA LEU A 79 1.77 0.72 8.38
C LEU A 79 3.29 0.49 8.48
N VAL A 80 3.96 0.62 7.34
CA VAL A 80 5.41 0.52 7.22
C VAL A 80 5.99 1.92 7.29
N HIS A 81 6.77 2.16 8.33
CA HIS A 81 7.54 3.41 8.44
C HIS A 81 8.84 3.29 7.62
N PRO A 82 9.06 4.22 6.65
CA PRO A 82 10.35 4.36 6.00
C PRO A 82 11.34 5.02 6.98
N SER A 83 11.82 4.26 7.97
CA SER A 83 12.97 4.61 8.82
C SER A 83 14.29 4.26 8.16
#